data_AF-A0A418B6M6-F1
#
_entry.id   AF-A0A418B6M6-F1
#
_cell.length_a   1.000
_cell.length_b   1.000
_cell.length_c   1.000
_cell.angle_alpha   90.00
_cell.angle_beta   90.00
_cell.angle_gamma   90.00
#
_symmetry.space_group_name_H-M   'P 1'
#
loop_
_entity.id
_entity.type
_entity.pdbx_description
1 polymer ?
#
loop_
_entity_poly.entity_id
_entity_poly.type
_entity_poly.pdbx_seq_one_letter_code
_entity_poly.pdbx_strand_id
1 'polypeptide(L)'
;MGNMFQRRMRPEQWVMGSVFTCMGLVTMLFPGLVCDLAFQKEFVSNSAPSPALLLMTQCFGSQATLGGLTILSTKWNSTSYRNFGIFMIPYFVFDLYVRSIGAITTVGAVGDGIGNAIFATCCYIGYTNCKKSESKPLLGNNDAE
;
A
#
# COMPACT_ATOMS: atom_id res chain seq x y z
N MET A 1 -24.37 22.81 -14.16
CA MET A 1 -23.08 22.11 -13.96
C MET A 1 -23.18 21.29 -12.68
N GLY A 2 -23.65 20.05 -12.77
CA GLY A 2 -23.89 19.20 -11.61
C GLY A 2 -22.60 18.60 -11.06
N ASN A 3 -22.41 18.70 -9.74
CA ASN A 3 -21.70 17.78 -8.83
C ASN A 3 -20.60 16.86 -9.37
N MET A 4 -19.72 17.36 -10.23
CA MET A 4 -18.55 16.58 -10.71
C MET A 4 -17.49 16.39 -9.61
N PHE A 5 -17.62 17.11 -8.48
CA PHE A 5 -16.57 17.24 -7.47
C PHE A 5 -16.85 16.60 -6.10
N GLN A 6 -18.02 16.03 -5.82
CA GLN A 6 -18.21 15.26 -4.58
C GLN A 6 -17.78 13.80 -4.74
N ARG A 7 -16.51 13.59 -5.14
CA ARG A 7 -15.82 12.32 -4.93
C ARG A 7 -15.44 12.22 -3.46
N ARG A 8 -16.37 11.81 -2.60
CA ARG A 8 -16.01 11.45 -1.22
C ARG A 8 -15.24 10.14 -1.27
N MET A 9 -13.92 10.24 -1.32
CA MET A 9 -13.03 9.09 -1.18
C MET A 9 -13.27 8.47 0.19
N ARG A 10 -13.29 7.14 0.23
CA ARG A 10 -13.52 6.43 1.48
C ARG A 10 -12.27 6.54 2.37
N PRO A 11 -12.42 6.66 3.70
CA PRO A 11 -11.28 6.81 4.61
C PRO A 11 -10.22 5.71 4.42
N GLU A 12 -10.64 4.46 4.23
CA GLU A 12 -9.73 3.32 4.03
C GLU A 12 -8.89 3.45 2.74
N GLN A 13 -9.47 3.94 1.65
CA GLN A 13 -8.75 4.19 0.40
C GLN A 13 -7.75 5.34 0.56
N TRP A 14 -8.17 6.39 1.28
CA TRP A 14 -7.35 7.57 1.53
C TRP A 14 -6.14 7.21 2.39
N VAL A 15 -6.33 6.42 3.44
CA VAL A 15 -5.25 5.92 4.30
C VAL A 15 -4.28 5.05 3.50
N MET A 16 -4.78 4.03 2.79
CA MET A 16 -3.93 3.15 1.98
C MET A 16 -3.10 3.94 0.96
N GLY A 17 -3.78 4.77 0.16
CA GLY A 17 -3.14 5.55 -0.89
C GLY A 17 -2.12 6.54 -0.34
N SER A 18 -2.42 7.19 0.79
CA SER A 18 -1.50 8.12 1.44
C SER A 18 -0.26 7.40 2.00
N VAL A 19 -0.43 6.26 2.67
CA VAL A 19 0.69 5.47 3.19
C VAL A 19 1.59 4.97 2.06
N PHE A 20 1.03 4.40 0.99
CA PHE A 20 1.80 3.99 -0.20
C PHE A 20 2.56 5.16 -0.81
N THR A 21 1.89 6.31 -0.96
CA THR A 21 2.49 7.51 -1.58
C THR A 21 3.62 8.04 -0.71
N CYS A 22 3.40 8.22 0.60
CA CYS A 22 4.42 8.76 1.49
C CYS A 22 5.63 7.83 1.62
N MET A 23 5.43 6.52 1.83
CA MET A 23 6.54 5.58 1.92
C MET A 23 7.29 5.47 0.59
N GLY A 24 6.56 5.47 -0.54
CA GLY A 24 7.16 5.50 -1.87
C GLY A 24 8.01 6.75 -2.08
N LEU A 25 7.51 7.93 -1.72
CA LEU A 25 8.23 9.19 -1.84
C LEU A 25 9.48 9.22 -0.95
N VAL A 26 9.40 8.74 0.29
CA VAL A 26 10.57 8.62 1.18
C VAL A 26 11.62 7.71 0.55
N THR A 27 11.20 6.56 0.01
CA THR A 27 12.10 5.59 -0.63
C THR A 27 12.72 6.12 -1.92
N MET A 28 11.97 6.94 -2.67
CA MET A 28 12.43 7.55 -3.91
C MET A 28 13.38 8.74 -3.69
N LEU A 29 13.07 9.60 -2.73
CA LEU A 29 13.80 10.85 -2.49
C LEU A 29 14.97 10.66 -1.52
N PHE A 30 14.90 9.68 -0.63
CA PHE A 30 15.91 9.42 0.39
C PHE A 30 16.35 7.94 0.41
N PRO A 31 16.86 7.38 -0.72
CA PRO A 31 17.20 5.97 -0.82
C PRO A 31 18.30 5.53 0.15
N GLY A 32 19.26 6.42 0.48
CA GLY A 32 20.33 6.12 1.44
C GLY A 32 19.80 5.85 2.85
N LEU A 33 18.84 6.68 3.31
CA LEU A 33 18.16 6.48 4.60
C LEU A 33 17.43 5.12 4.63
N VAL A 34 16.72 4.79 3.55
CA VAL A 34 16.05 3.49 3.46
C VAL A 34 17.06 2.36 3.48
N CYS A 35 18.18 2.47 2.76
CA CYS A 35 19.20 1.42 2.78
C CYS A 35 19.78 1.19 4.17
N ASP A 36 20.06 2.26 4.91
CA ASP A 36 20.63 2.19 6.26
C ASP A 36 19.64 1.62 7.28
N LEU A 37 18.35 1.91 7.13
CA LEU A 37 17.32 1.45 8.07
C LEU A 37 16.79 0.06 7.72
N ALA A 38 16.68 -0.30 6.44
CA ALA A 38 15.96 -1.49 6.00
C ALA A 38 16.85 -2.70 5.76
N PHE A 39 18.09 -2.52 5.27
CA PHE A 39 18.96 -3.65 4.91
C PHE A 39 20.06 -3.92 5.93
N GLN A 40 20.38 -5.19 6.11
CA GLN A 40 21.56 -5.58 6.88
C GLN A 40 22.82 -5.26 6.08
N LYS A 41 23.80 -4.64 6.74
CA LYS A 41 25.06 -4.25 6.09
C LYS A 41 25.84 -5.49 5.65
N GLU A 42 25.75 -6.56 6.42
CA GLU A 42 26.40 -7.84 6.13
C GLU A 42 25.84 -8.51 4.87
N PHE A 43 24.57 -8.27 4.55
CA PHE A 43 23.94 -8.83 3.35
C PHE A 43 24.26 -8.02 2.09
N VAL A 44 24.30 -6.68 2.21
CA VAL A 44 24.48 -5.79 1.07
C VAL A 44 25.95 -5.47 0.82
N SER A 45 26.58 -4.82 1.79
CA SER A 45 28.00 -4.43 1.81
C SER A 45 28.28 -3.67 3.11
N ASN A 46 29.46 -3.91 3.70
CA ASN A 46 29.95 -3.10 4.83
C ASN A 46 30.42 -1.68 4.39
N SER A 47 30.48 -1.42 3.10
CA SER A 47 30.74 -0.09 2.53
C SER A 47 29.43 0.69 2.30
N ALA A 48 29.53 1.96 1.92
CA ALA A 48 28.36 2.75 1.52
C ALA A 48 27.55 2.06 0.40
N PRO A 49 26.21 2.24 0.36
CA PRO A 49 25.36 1.69 -0.70
C PRO A 49 25.87 2.03 -2.10
N SER A 50 25.92 1.04 -2.99
CA SER A 50 26.37 1.25 -4.37
C SER A 50 25.39 2.16 -5.14
N PRO A 51 25.86 2.91 -6.15
CA PRO A 51 24.97 3.73 -6.99
C PRO A 51 23.84 2.91 -7.64
N ALA A 52 24.12 1.66 -8.01
CA ALA A 52 23.12 0.75 -8.56
C ALA A 52 22.04 0.38 -7.54
N LEU A 53 22.42 0.09 -6.29
CA LEU A 53 21.45 -0.18 -5.22
C LEU A 53 20.58 1.04 -4.93
N LEU A 54 21.19 2.23 -4.82
CA LEU A 54 20.44 3.47 -4.62
C LEU A 54 19.43 3.69 -5.74
N LEU A 55 19.84 3.53 -6.99
CA LEU A 55 18.94 3.66 -8.15
C LEU A 55 17.79 2.64 -8.09
N MET A 56 18.06 1.37 -7.75
CA MET A 56 17.02 0.35 -7.63
C MET A 56 16.03 0.66 -6.51
N THR A 57 16.53 1.13 -5.35
CA THR A 57 15.69 1.61 -4.24
C THR A 57 14.81 2.78 -4.71
N GLN A 58 15.35 3.73 -5.47
CA GLN A 58 14.55 4.84 -6.00
C GLN A 58 13.49 4.39 -6.99
N CYS A 59 13.81 3.46 -7.89
CA CYS A 59 12.84 2.86 -8.81
C CYS A 59 11.72 2.17 -8.05
N PHE A 60 12.03 1.41 -7.01
CA PHE A 60 11.02 0.79 -6.14
C PHE A 60 10.13 1.84 -5.46
N GLY A 61 10.72 2.89 -4.89
CA GLY A 61 9.97 4.02 -4.30
C GLY A 61 9.07 4.72 -5.31
N SER A 62 9.53 4.91 -6.55
CA SER A 62 8.74 5.53 -7.62
C SER A 62 7.51 4.70 -8.00
N GLN A 63 7.64 3.37 -8.07
CA GLN A 63 6.54 2.45 -8.34
C GLN A 63 5.51 2.47 -7.20
N ALA A 64 5.96 2.45 -5.94
CA ALA A 64 5.08 2.56 -4.78
C ALA A 64 4.34 3.91 -4.74
N THR A 65 5.03 4.99 -5.08
CA THR A 65 4.43 6.35 -5.19
C THR A 65 3.34 6.37 -6.25
N LEU A 66 3.63 5.85 -7.45
CA LEU A 66 2.66 5.77 -8.54
C LEU A 66 1.45 4.91 -8.15
N GLY A 67 1.68 3.78 -7.47
CA GLY A 67 0.64 2.92 -6.93
C GLY A 67 -0.27 3.67 -5.97
N GLY A 68 0.30 4.37 -4.98
CA GLY A 68 -0.44 5.18 -4.01
C GLY A 68 -1.27 6.28 -4.66
N LEU A 69 -0.69 7.04 -5.59
CA LEU A 69 -1.40 8.09 -6.33
C LEU A 69 -2.52 7.51 -7.20
N THR A 70 -2.33 6.32 -7.77
CA THR A 70 -3.36 5.61 -8.53
C THR A 70 -4.52 5.20 -7.61
N ILE A 71 -4.23 4.69 -6.42
CA ILE A 71 -5.24 4.43 -5.38
C ILE A 71 -6.01 5.71 -5.09
N LEU A 72 -5.33 6.84 -4.85
CA LEU A 72 -5.97 8.13 -4.55
C LEU A 72 -6.72 8.76 -5.75
N SER A 73 -6.47 8.32 -6.99
CA SER A 73 -7.07 8.93 -8.18
C SER A 73 -8.23 8.12 -8.76
N THR A 74 -8.44 6.89 -8.29
CA THR A 74 -9.41 5.93 -8.82
C THR A 74 -10.63 5.74 -7.91
N LYS A 75 -11.69 5.10 -8.42
CA LYS A 75 -12.85 4.70 -7.63
C LYS A 75 -12.78 3.20 -7.37
N TRP A 76 -12.76 2.80 -6.10
CA TRP A 76 -12.70 1.39 -5.72
C TRP A 76 -14.08 0.84 -5.38
N ASN A 77 -14.37 -0.37 -5.88
CA ASN A 77 -15.54 -1.17 -5.53
C ASN A 77 -15.12 -2.37 -4.65
N SER A 78 -16.05 -3.23 -4.26
CA SER A 78 -15.73 -4.39 -3.42
C SER A 78 -14.67 -5.30 -4.06
N THR A 79 -14.76 -5.49 -5.37
CA THR A 79 -13.79 -6.30 -6.12
C THR A 79 -12.39 -5.69 -6.12
N SER A 80 -12.28 -4.36 -6.22
CA SER A 80 -11.00 -3.64 -6.13
C SER A 80 -10.30 -3.95 -4.80
N TYR A 81 -10.98 -3.77 -3.66
CA TYR A 81 -10.41 -4.06 -2.34
C TYR A 81 -10.07 -5.53 -2.15
N ARG A 82 -10.95 -6.43 -2.57
CA ARG A 82 -10.71 -7.88 -2.48
C ARG A 82 -9.47 -8.29 -3.26
N ASN A 83 -9.39 -7.88 -4.52
CA ASN A 83 -8.29 -8.28 -5.39
C ASN A 83 -6.98 -7.66 -4.91
N PHE A 84 -6.97 -6.39 -4.50
CA PHE A 84 -5.79 -5.76 -3.93
C PHE A 84 -5.32 -6.50 -2.67
N GLY A 85 -6.24 -6.80 -1.74
CA GLY A 85 -5.92 -7.55 -0.52
C GLY A 85 -5.36 -8.96 -0.79
N ILE A 86 -5.87 -9.68 -1.81
CA ILE A 86 -5.34 -10.98 -2.22
C ILE A 86 -3.93 -10.82 -2.82
N PHE A 87 -3.71 -9.80 -3.66
CA PHE A 87 -2.42 -9.54 -4.28
C PHE A 87 -1.36 -9.02 -3.31
N MET A 88 -1.72 -8.70 -2.06
CA MET A 88 -0.76 -8.44 -1.00
C MET A 88 -0.10 -9.72 -0.45
N ILE A 89 -0.68 -10.91 -0.64
CA ILE A 89 -0.18 -12.16 -0.06
C ILE A 89 1.29 -12.45 -0.42
N PRO A 90 1.74 -12.31 -1.68
CA PRO A 90 3.15 -12.49 -2.02
C PRO A 90 4.10 -11.57 -1.24
N TYR A 91 3.67 -10.36 -0.86
CA TYR A 91 4.48 -9.43 -0.07
C TYR A 91 4.66 -9.93 1.35
N PHE A 92 3.60 -10.42 2.01
CA PHE A 92 3.75 -11.06 3.33
C PHE A 92 4.70 -12.26 3.31
N VAL A 93 4.66 -13.07 2.25
CA VAL A 93 5.59 -14.19 2.07
C VAL A 93 7.01 -13.68 1.84
N PHE A 94 7.15 -12.62 1.04
CA PHE A 94 8.43 -11.98 0.77
C PHE A 94 9.08 -11.44 2.05
N ASP A 95 8.35 -10.71 2.91
CA ASP A 95 8.85 -10.17 4.18
C ASP A 95 9.44 -11.26 5.08
N LEU A 96 8.70 -12.36 5.24
CA LEU A 96 9.12 -13.50 6.04
C LEU A 96 10.38 -14.15 5.44
N TYR A 97 10.39 -14.31 4.12
CA TYR A 97 11.54 -14.86 3.41
C TYR A 97 12.78 -13.98 3.57
N VAL A 98 12.71 -12.68 3.26
CA VAL A 98 13.87 -11.78 3.34
C VAL A 98 14.36 -11.61 4.77
N ARG A 99 13.46 -11.69 5.76
CA ARG A 99 13.85 -11.71 7.17
C ARG A 99 14.60 -13.00 7.52
N SER A 100 14.15 -14.15 7.02
CA SER A 100 14.74 -15.47 7.32
C SER A 100 16.16 -15.62 6.78
N ILE A 101 16.47 -15.02 5.64
CA ILE A 101 17.82 -15.01 5.06
C ILE A 101 18.71 -13.89 5.61
N GLY A 102 18.22 -13.11 6.58
CA GLY A 102 18.98 -12.02 7.20
C GLY A 102 19.24 -10.83 6.26
N ALA A 103 18.41 -10.60 5.24
CA ALA A 103 18.62 -9.49 4.31
C ALA A 103 18.19 -8.14 4.90
N ILE A 104 17.20 -8.14 5.80
CA ILE A 104 16.61 -6.93 6.37
C ILE A 104 16.82 -6.80 7.88
N THR A 105 16.85 -5.55 8.35
CA THR A 105 16.93 -5.23 9.77
C THR A 105 15.61 -5.53 10.48
N THR A 106 15.64 -5.61 11.82
CA THR A 106 14.41 -5.68 12.61
C THR A 106 13.52 -4.44 12.38
N VAL A 107 14.12 -3.26 12.21
CA VAL A 107 13.38 -2.02 11.94
C VAL A 107 12.70 -2.09 10.58
N GLY A 108 13.43 -2.52 9.54
CA GLY A 108 12.87 -2.73 8.20
C GLY A 108 11.71 -3.72 8.21
N ALA A 109 11.90 -4.88 8.84
CA ALA A 109 10.87 -5.93 8.93
C ALA A 109 9.62 -5.47 9.67
N VAL A 110 9.79 -4.75 10.79
CA VAL A 110 8.65 -4.21 11.55
C VAL A 110 7.94 -3.11 10.77
N GLY A 111 8.70 -2.20 10.13
CA GLY A 111 8.14 -1.13 9.32
C GLY A 111 7.27 -1.66 8.18
N ASP A 112 7.79 -2.64 7.44
CA ASP A 112 7.07 -3.26 6.33
C ASP A 112 5.86 -4.08 6.81
N GLY A 113 6.03 -4.84 7.89
CA GLY A 113 4.94 -5.58 8.52
C GLY A 113 3.79 -4.70 9.00
N ILE A 114 4.09 -3.52 9.56
CA ILE A 114 3.09 -2.51 9.93
C ILE A 114 2.36 -1.98 8.69
N GLY A 115 3.10 -1.63 7.62
CA GLY A 115 2.51 -1.19 6.36
C GLY A 115 1.55 -2.23 5.79
N ASN A 116 2.00 -3.48 5.71
CA ASN A 116 1.20 -4.60 5.22
C ASN A 116 -0.05 -4.87 6.08
N ALA A 117 0.05 -4.75 7.41
CA ALA A 117 -1.09 -4.84 8.31
C ALA A 117 -2.13 -3.73 8.09
N ILE A 118 -1.68 -2.48 7.87
CA ILE A 118 -2.54 -1.35 7.53
C ILE A 118 -3.28 -1.64 6.21
N PHE A 119 -2.55 -2.06 5.18
CA PHE A 119 -3.14 -2.34 3.86
C PHE A 119 -4.16 -3.48 3.91
N ALA A 120 -3.85 -4.58 4.59
CA ALA A 120 -4.77 -5.70 4.77
C ALA A 120 -6.04 -5.29 5.52
N THR A 121 -5.89 -4.52 6.60
CA THR A 121 -7.00 -4.02 7.41
C THR A 121 -7.91 -3.10 6.59
N CYS A 122 -7.34 -2.14 5.87
CA CYS A 122 -8.09 -1.24 5.00
C CYS A 122 -8.77 -1.99 3.85
N CYS A 123 -8.13 -3.02 3.27
CA CYS A 123 -8.75 -3.88 2.25
C CYS A 123 -9.96 -4.63 2.80
N TYR A 124 -9.85 -5.21 3.99
CA TYR A 124 -10.94 -5.94 4.63
C TYR A 124 -12.14 -5.00 4.93
N ILE A 125 -11.87 -3.84 5.52
CA ILE A 125 -12.90 -2.83 5.84
C ILE A 125 -13.53 -2.29 4.55
N GLY A 126 -12.73 -1.95 3.55
CA GLY A 126 -13.21 -1.44 2.27
C GLY A 126 -14.06 -2.46 1.51
N TYR A 127 -13.64 -3.72 1.49
CA TYR A 127 -14.42 -4.82 0.91
C TYR A 127 -15.79 -4.96 1.59
N THR A 128 -15.81 -5.06 2.91
CA THR A 128 -17.05 -5.25 3.67
C THR A 128 -18.01 -4.08 3.52
N ASN A 129 -17.50 -2.83 3.56
CA ASN A 129 -18.31 -1.63 3.36
C ASN A 129 -18.83 -1.50 1.93
N CYS A 130 -18.00 -1.76 0.92
CA CYS A 130 -18.43 -1.77 -0.49
C CYS A 130 -19.49 -2.85 -0.72
N LYS A 131 -19.26 -4.07 -0.24
CA LYS A 131 -20.16 -5.20 -0.48
C LYS A 131 -21.55 -4.94 0.11
N LYS A 132 -21.63 -4.38 1.32
CA LYS A 132 -22.90 -3.96 1.95
C LYS A 132 -23.62 -2.87 1.17
N SER A 133 -22.87 -1.91 0.61
CA SER A 133 -23.43 -0.83 -0.19
C SER A 133 -23.94 -1.32 -1.55
N GLU A 134 -23.24 -2.27 -2.16
CA GLU A 134 -23.58 -2.86 -3.45
C GLU A 134 -24.75 -3.84 -3.36
N SER A 135 -24.98 -4.45 -2.20
CA SER A 135 -26.09 -5.40 -1.98
C SER A 135 -27.42 -4.74 -1.61
N LYS A 136 -27.47 -3.41 -1.42
CA LYS A 136 -28.74 -2.72 -1.13
C LYS A 136 -29.61 -2.70 -2.39
N PRO A 137 -30.88 -3.14 -2.33
CA PRO A 137 -31.81 -3.05 -3.46
C PRO A 137 -31.92 -1.60 -3.95
N LEU A 138 -32.00 -1.41 -5.27
CA LEU A 138 -32.09 -0.09 -5.92
C LEU A 138 -33.42 0.63 -5.69
N LEU A 139 -34.38 -0.01 -5.04
CA LEU A 139 -35.70 0.54 -4.73
C LEU A 139 -35.96 0.35 -3.24
N GLY A 140 -35.95 1.44 -2.49
CA GLY A 140 -36.76 1.50 -1.28
C GLY A 140 -38.20 1.49 -1.73
N ASN A 141 -38.93 0.42 -1.43
CA ASN A 141 -40.38 0.35 -1.60
C ASN A 141 -41.03 1.47 -0.77
N ASN A 142 -41.31 2.61 -1.39
CA ASN A 142 -42.14 3.69 -0.83
C ASN A 142 -43.25 4.10 -1.82
N ASP A 143 -43.68 3.19 -2.71
CA ASP A 143 -44.82 3.41 -3.62
C ASP A 143 -46.00 2.48 -3.30
N ALA A 144 -46.13 2.02 -2.06
CA ALA A 144 -47.24 1.18 -1.62
C ALA A 144 -47.77 1.61 -0.24
N GLU A 145 -48.40 2.79 -0.18
CA GLU A 145 -49.59 3.07 0.65
C GLU A 145 -50.28 4.37 0.21
#